data_AF-A0A957LWH5-F1
#
_entry.id   AF-A0A957LWH5-F1
#
_cell.length_a   1.000
_cell.length_b   1.000
_cell.length_c   1.000
_cell.angle_alpha   90.00
_cell.angle_beta   90.00
_cell.angle_gamma   90.00
#
_symmetry.space_group_name_H-M   'P 1'
#
loop_
_entity.id
_entity.type
_entity.pdbx_description
1 polymer ?
#
loop_
_entity_poly.entity_id
_entity_poly.type
_entity_poly.pdbx_seq_one_letter_code
_entity_poly.pdbx_strand_id
1 'polypeptide(L)'
;MPAQLSVRDYYLEAGELAASGDHTAALVVVRRGLEKYNAPELHLLGAILCRRLGQTAEMRRHVAAIPIDDSLRAEAEWLLRSRPEDAGKRSLPTDPALTALLLPPPDAEPARRPRRVRRGWMAVPALAALLVLIWLLPRLLQSLSGVAEIVPEITATSTPFVAVQEPSVATVAPALAPAVEPALLPTATLPADLVRQPTKAEPLAAADEANLGTAAQFDLSAYLAELGRPAAADVAASMVGSQLNLVGRTESFAQRQELIALMEALPQVERVNATDLYIRPPAAYTVRSGDTLWSITYEIYGDVARMEDVYNANRASMASPESLTVGMVLNLPPYE
;
A
#
# COMPACT_ATOMS: atom_id res chain seq x y z
N MET A 1 -25.01 39.58 5.87
CA MET A 1 -23.63 39.33 5.39
C MET A 1 -23.54 37.86 5.03
N PRO A 2 -23.01 37.47 3.86
CA PRO A 2 -22.89 36.06 3.53
C PRO A 2 -21.97 35.39 4.57
N ALA A 3 -22.41 34.24 5.09
CA ALA A 3 -21.62 33.45 6.03
C ALA A 3 -20.30 33.06 5.38
N GLN A 4 -19.17 33.33 6.05
CA GLN A 4 -17.87 32.87 5.56
C GLN A 4 -17.78 31.36 5.78
N LEU A 5 -17.76 30.60 4.69
CA LEU A 5 -17.56 29.15 4.73
C LEU A 5 -16.14 28.84 5.19
N SER A 6 -16.02 27.96 6.18
CA SER A 6 -14.76 27.45 6.73
C SER A 6 -14.22 26.27 5.90
N VAL A 7 -12.99 25.84 6.17
CA VAL A 7 -12.39 24.63 5.57
C VAL A 7 -13.29 23.40 5.74
N ARG A 8 -13.87 23.24 6.94
CA ARG A 8 -14.76 22.12 7.27
C ARG A 8 -16.03 22.13 6.42
N ASP A 9 -16.58 23.31 6.14
CA ASP A 9 -17.79 23.43 5.32
C ASP A 9 -17.53 22.99 3.89
N TYR A 10 -16.39 23.40 3.31
CA TYR A 10 -15.97 22.95 1.97
C TYR A 10 -15.71 21.44 1.93
N TYR A 11 -15.09 20.88 2.98
CA TYR A 11 -14.84 19.45 3.07
C TYR A 11 -16.15 18.65 3.13
N LEU A 12 -17.11 19.09 3.95
CA LEU A 12 -18.41 18.43 4.10
C LEU A 12 -19.24 18.50 2.84
N GLU A 13 -19.37 19.69 2.24
CA GLU A 13 -20.11 19.89 0.99
C GLU A 13 -19.53 19.02 -0.14
N ALA A 14 -18.20 18.94 -0.26
CA ALA A 14 -17.56 18.06 -1.23
C ALA A 14 -17.79 16.57 -0.91
N GLY A 15 -17.78 16.19 0.37
CA GLY A 15 -18.06 14.83 0.83
C GLY A 15 -19.48 14.37 0.51
N GLU A 16 -20.48 15.22 0.73
CA GLU A 16 -21.88 14.95 0.39
C GLU A 16 -22.06 14.73 -1.13
N LEU A 17 -21.43 15.59 -1.94
CA LEU A 17 -21.45 15.45 -3.40
C LEU A 17 -20.76 14.16 -3.84
N ALA A 18 -19.62 13.81 -3.25
CA ALA A 18 -18.93 12.56 -3.54
C ALA A 18 -19.77 11.33 -3.14
N ALA A 19 -20.45 11.37 -2.00
CA ALA A 19 -21.36 10.32 -1.53
C ALA A 19 -22.58 10.16 -2.46
N SER A 20 -23.03 11.24 -3.08
CA SER A 20 -24.08 11.21 -4.12
C SER A 20 -23.61 10.63 -5.46
N GLY A 21 -22.30 10.40 -5.62
CA GLY A 21 -21.66 9.88 -6.82
C GLY A 21 -21.17 10.94 -7.79
N ASP A 22 -21.43 12.23 -7.51
CA ASP A 22 -20.95 13.35 -8.32
C ASP A 22 -19.56 13.80 -7.88
N HIS A 23 -18.56 13.03 -8.29
CA HIS A 23 -17.15 13.29 -8.00
C HIS A 23 -16.63 14.55 -8.72
N THR A 24 -17.25 14.93 -9.84
CA THR A 24 -16.90 16.14 -10.60
C THR A 24 -17.33 17.40 -9.87
N ALA A 25 -18.56 17.45 -9.37
CA ALA A 25 -19.04 18.57 -8.56
C ALA A 25 -18.28 18.66 -7.24
N ALA A 26 -18.01 17.52 -6.59
CA ALA A 26 -17.18 17.48 -5.39
C ALA A 26 -15.80 18.12 -5.61
N LEU A 27 -15.14 17.81 -6.73
CA LEU A 27 -13.82 18.37 -7.05
C LEU A 27 -13.87 19.89 -7.28
N VAL A 28 -14.96 20.41 -7.84
CA VAL A 28 -15.17 21.85 -8.00
C VAL A 28 -15.27 22.54 -6.64
N VAL A 29 -16.01 21.95 -5.69
CA VAL A 29 -16.11 22.47 -4.32
C VAL A 29 -14.76 22.46 -3.62
N VAL A 30 -13.98 21.38 -3.75
CA VAL A 30 -12.62 21.29 -3.21
C VAL A 30 -11.73 22.40 -3.79
N ARG A 31 -11.75 22.61 -5.11
CA ARG A 31 -10.95 23.66 -5.76
C ARG A 31 -11.30 25.05 -5.24
N ARG A 32 -12.59 25.35 -5.10
CA ARG A 32 -13.10 26.60 -4.51
C ARG A 32 -12.65 26.78 -3.05
N GLY A 33 -12.58 25.69 -2.28
CA GLY A 33 -12.02 25.70 -0.93
C GLY A 33 -10.52 25.98 -0.92
N LEU A 34 -9.75 25.34 -1.81
CA LEU A 34 -8.30 25.49 -1.94
C LEU A 34 -7.87 26.89 -2.41
N GLU A 35 -8.71 27.59 -3.18
CA GLU A 35 -8.48 29.00 -3.54
C GLU A 35 -8.46 29.94 -2.31
N LYS A 36 -9.14 29.55 -1.22
CA LYS A 36 -9.24 30.34 0.01
C LYS A 36 -8.34 29.82 1.12
N TYR A 37 -8.24 28.50 1.23
CA TYR A 37 -7.56 27.82 2.32
C TYR A 37 -6.66 26.72 1.76
N ASN A 38 -5.35 26.92 1.86
CA ASN A 38 -4.37 25.91 1.49
C ASN A 38 -4.26 24.85 2.61
N ALA A 39 -5.24 23.93 2.65
CA ALA A 39 -5.42 22.97 3.72
C ALA A 39 -5.07 21.53 3.27
N PRO A 40 -4.25 20.78 4.02
CA PRO A 40 -3.87 19.39 3.74
C PRO A 40 -5.06 18.45 3.50
N GLU A 41 -6.14 18.60 4.28
CA GLU A 41 -7.35 17.78 4.22
C GLU A 41 -8.08 17.94 2.88
N LEU A 42 -8.13 19.17 2.35
CA LEU A 42 -8.71 19.45 1.05
C LEU A 42 -7.84 18.91 -0.09
N HIS A 43 -6.51 18.93 0.07
CA HIS A 43 -5.61 18.29 -0.88
C HIS A 43 -5.77 16.77 -0.89
N LEU A 44 -5.88 16.12 0.27
CA LEU A 44 -6.10 14.67 0.35
C LEU A 44 -7.45 14.28 -0.28
N LEU A 45 -8.53 15.02 0.04
CA LEU A 45 -9.84 14.80 -0.57
C LEU A 45 -9.78 15.00 -2.09
N GLY A 46 -9.12 16.06 -2.57
CA GLY A 46 -8.88 16.30 -3.99
C GLY A 46 -8.12 15.15 -4.66
N ALA A 47 -7.10 14.60 -4.00
CA ALA A 47 -6.36 13.45 -4.50
C ALA A 47 -7.24 12.20 -4.65
N ILE A 48 -8.09 11.91 -3.65
CA ILE A 48 -9.03 10.79 -3.68
C ILE A 48 -10.05 10.95 -4.82
N LEU A 49 -10.60 12.15 -5.01
CA LEU A 49 -11.55 12.45 -6.08
C LEU A 49 -10.90 12.34 -7.47
N CYS A 50 -9.71 12.90 -7.65
CA CYS A 50 -8.94 12.79 -8.90
C CYS A 50 -8.63 11.33 -9.24
N ARG A 51 -8.35 10.49 -8.23
CA ARG A 51 -8.15 9.05 -8.42
C ARG A 51 -9.41 8.36 -8.95
N ARG A 52 -10.59 8.67 -8.38
CA ARG A 52 -11.88 8.13 -8.84
C ARG A 52 -12.21 8.55 -10.27
N LEU A 53 -11.81 9.75 -10.67
CA LEU A 53 -11.98 10.28 -12.03
C LEU A 53 -10.90 9.82 -13.03
N GLY A 54 -9.92 9.01 -12.59
CA GLY A 54 -8.81 8.57 -13.45
C GLY A 54 -7.76 9.65 -13.76
N GLN A 55 -7.85 10.80 -13.10
CA GLN A 55 -6.96 11.96 -13.30
C GLN A 55 -5.66 11.80 -12.48
N THR A 56 -4.81 10.87 -12.92
CA THR A 56 -3.60 10.48 -12.20
C THR A 56 -2.60 11.63 -12.03
N ALA A 57 -2.49 12.52 -13.01
CA ALA A 57 -1.59 13.68 -12.95
C ALA A 57 -2.03 14.69 -11.88
N GLU A 58 -3.33 14.99 -11.82
CA GLU A 58 -3.90 15.92 -10.83
C GLU A 58 -3.84 15.32 -9.42
N MET A 59 -4.13 14.02 -9.27
CA MET A 59 -3.94 13.31 -8.00
C MET A 59 -2.51 13.47 -7.47
N ARG A 60 -1.49 13.24 -8.31
CA ARG A 60 -0.08 13.41 -7.91
C ARG A 60 0.24 14.84 -7.48
N ARG A 61 -0.33 15.84 -8.15
CA ARG A 61 -0.15 17.26 -7.80
C ARG A 61 -0.76 17.57 -6.43
N HIS A 62 -1.95 17.04 -6.13
CA HIS A 62 -2.57 17.18 -4.82
C HIS A 62 -1.77 16.52 -3.71
N VAL A 63 -1.27 15.29 -3.94
CA VAL A 63 -0.39 14.60 -2.97
C VAL A 63 0.86 15.43 -2.72
N ALA A 64 1.51 15.95 -3.77
CA ALA A 64 2.72 16.76 -3.63
C ALA A 64 2.51 18.05 -2.83
N ALA A 65 1.31 18.63 -2.88
CA ALA A 65 0.97 19.90 -2.21
C ALA A 65 0.78 19.80 -0.69
N ILE A 66 0.49 18.62 -0.15
CA ILE A 66 0.41 18.38 1.30
C ILE A 66 1.80 18.60 1.93
N PRO A 67 2.01 19.20 3.11
CA PRO A 67 3.36 19.29 3.69
C PRO A 67 3.97 17.91 4.01
N ILE A 68 5.31 17.78 4.04
CA ILE A 68 5.94 16.47 4.34
C ILE A 68 5.74 16.07 5.81
N ASP A 69 5.74 17.04 6.71
CA ASP A 69 5.59 16.83 8.16
C ASP A 69 4.12 16.65 8.61
N ASP A 70 3.17 16.74 7.68
CA ASP A 70 1.76 16.56 8.00
C ASP A 70 1.40 15.08 8.15
N SER A 71 0.59 14.75 9.15
CA SER A 71 0.11 13.37 9.38
C SER A 71 -0.59 12.76 8.15
N LEU A 72 -1.25 13.58 7.32
CA LEU A 72 -1.96 13.16 6.11
C LEU A 72 -1.03 12.86 4.93
N ARG A 73 0.25 13.22 5.03
CA ARG A 73 1.24 12.93 3.99
C ARG A 73 1.38 11.43 3.73
N ALA A 74 1.43 10.63 4.79
CA ALA A 74 1.59 9.18 4.68
C ALA A 74 0.42 8.53 3.93
N GLU A 75 -0.81 9.00 4.19
CA GLU A 75 -2.01 8.53 3.51
C GLU A 75 -2.03 8.94 2.04
N ALA A 76 -1.63 10.18 1.76
CA ALA A 76 -1.52 10.69 0.40
C ALA A 76 -0.49 9.92 -0.44
N GLU A 77 0.66 9.56 0.14
CA GLU A 77 1.67 8.73 -0.51
C GLU A 77 1.22 7.28 -0.70
N TRP A 78 0.40 6.77 0.21
CA TRP A 78 -0.22 5.46 0.04
C TRP A 78 -1.17 5.43 -1.17
N LEU A 79 -1.88 6.53 -1.47
CA LEU A 79 -2.70 6.64 -2.69
C LEU A 79 -1.88 6.48 -3.98
N LEU A 80 -0.62 6.89 -3.98
CA LEU A 80 0.29 6.73 -5.13
C LEU A 80 0.75 5.28 -5.32
N ARG A 81 0.93 4.55 -4.21
CA ARG A 81 1.43 3.18 -4.20
C ARG A 81 0.33 2.14 -4.39
N SER A 82 -0.89 2.43 -3.94
CA SER A 82 -2.01 1.49 -4.02
C SER A 82 -2.49 1.32 -5.47
N ARG A 83 -2.53 0.08 -5.95
CA ARG A 83 -3.17 -0.23 -7.24
C ARG A 83 -4.69 -0.09 -7.10
N PRO A 84 -5.42 0.22 -8.19
CA PRO A 84 -6.89 0.38 -8.12
C PRO A 84 -7.62 -0.84 -7.52
N GLU A 85 -7.06 -2.05 -7.67
CA GLU A 85 -7.57 -3.31 -7.13
C GLU A 85 -7.51 -3.40 -5.58
N ASP A 86 -6.58 -2.68 -4.94
CA ASP A 86 -6.33 -2.77 -3.49
C ASP A 86 -7.22 -1.84 -2.64
N ALA A 87 -7.92 -0.89 -3.28
CA ALA A 87 -8.73 0.11 -2.57
C ALA A 87 -10.00 -0.45 -1.91
N GLY A 88 -10.40 -1.68 -2.25
CA GLY A 88 -11.51 -2.39 -1.60
C GLY A 88 -11.12 -3.18 -0.36
N LYS A 89 -9.81 -3.28 -0.03
CA LYS A 89 -9.29 -4.25 0.96
C LYS A 89 -8.69 -3.65 2.23
N ARG A 90 -8.72 -2.33 2.42
CA ARG A 90 -8.32 -1.70 3.69
C ARG A 90 -9.31 -0.61 4.09
N SER A 91 -9.97 -0.82 5.23
CA SER A 91 -10.61 0.22 6.01
C SER A 91 -9.58 1.31 6.32
N LEU A 92 -9.89 2.55 5.95
CA LEU A 92 -9.10 3.75 6.30
C LEU A 92 -8.79 3.76 7.81
N PRO A 93 -7.61 4.23 8.24
CA PRO A 93 -7.40 4.62 9.63
C PRO A 93 -8.50 5.62 10.00
N THR A 94 -9.36 5.19 10.90
CA THR A 94 -10.50 5.93 11.40
C THR A 94 -9.96 6.99 12.33
N ASP A 95 -9.62 8.17 11.80
CA ASP A 95 -9.55 9.35 12.65
C ASP A 95 -10.96 9.53 13.26
N PRO A 96 -11.13 9.47 14.60
CA PRO A 96 -12.43 9.59 15.22
C PRO A 96 -13.11 10.93 14.86
N ALA A 97 -12.32 11.96 14.53
CA ALA A 97 -12.85 13.24 14.07
C ALA A 97 -13.49 13.15 12.68
N LEU A 98 -12.87 12.45 11.72
CA LEU A 98 -13.39 12.30 10.35
C LEU A 98 -14.53 11.26 10.27
N THR A 99 -14.51 10.28 11.16
CA THR A 99 -15.51 9.19 11.18
C THR A 99 -16.82 9.63 11.82
N ALA A 100 -16.76 10.49 12.85
CA ALA A 100 -17.95 11.09 13.45
C ALA A 100 -18.71 12.02 12.48
N LEU A 101 -18.03 12.54 11.45
CA LEU A 101 -18.61 13.37 10.40
C LEU A 101 -19.16 12.57 9.21
N LEU A 102 -18.83 11.28 9.11
CA LEU A 102 -19.32 10.37 8.06
C LEU A 102 -20.52 9.52 8.48
N LEU A 103 -20.91 9.54 9.76
CA LEU A 103 -22.08 8.83 10.24
C LEU A 103 -23.32 9.72 10.10
N PRO A 104 -24.35 9.35 9.32
CA PRO A 104 -25.61 10.08 9.33
C PRO A 104 -26.21 10.03 10.76
N PRO A 105 -26.95 11.07 11.19
CA PRO A 105 -27.56 11.09 12.52
C PRO A 105 -28.44 9.84 12.73
N PRO A 106 -28.52 9.32 13.97
CA PRO A 106 -29.13 8.02 14.27
C PRO A 106 -30.64 7.90 13.95
N ASP A 107 -31.28 8.97 13.46
CA ASP A 107 -32.71 9.01 13.14
C ASP A 107 -33.02 9.08 11.63
N ALA A 108 -32.03 8.88 10.75
CA ALA A 108 -32.29 8.79 9.32
C ALA A 108 -32.91 7.42 8.97
N GLU A 109 -34.24 7.34 8.97
CA GLU A 109 -34.98 6.18 8.45
C GLU A 109 -34.41 5.74 7.09
N PRO A 110 -34.18 4.43 6.86
CA PRO A 110 -33.66 3.98 5.59
C PRO A 110 -34.68 4.26 4.49
N ALA A 111 -34.34 5.19 3.59
CA ALA A 111 -35.13 5.49 2.41
C ALA A 111 -35.46 4.18 1.67
N ARG A 112 -36.74 3.81 1.69
CA ARG A 112 -37.26 2.62 0.99
C ARG A 112 -36.91 2.73 -0.48
N ARG A 113 -35.93 1.94 -0.93
CA ARG A 113 -35.59 1.81 -2.35
C ARG A 113 -36.85 1.36 -3.11
N PRO A 114 -37.28 2.04 -4.20
CA PRO A 114 -38.36 1.51 -5.02
C PRO A 114 -37.89 0.20 -5.64
N ARG A 115 -38.64 -0.88 -5.40
CA ARG A 115 -38.49 -2.17 -6.10
C ARG A 115 -38.56 -1.90 -7.60
N ARG A 116 -37.41 -1.93 -8.28
CA ARG A 116 -37.35 -1.95 -9.74
C ARG A 116 -37.95 -3.28 -10.20
N VAL A 117 -39.22 -3.25 -10.58
CA VAL A 117 -39.88 -4.37 -11.26
C VAL A 117 -39.14 -4.55 -12.59
N ARG A 118 -38.36 -5.63 -12.72
CA ARG A 118 -37.81 -6.09 -14.02
C ARG A 118 -38.99 -6.49 -14.90
N ARG A 119 -39.57 -5.52 -15.62
CA ARG A 119 -40.49 -5.75 -16.73
C ARG A 119 -39.64 -5.95 -17.98
N GLY A 120 -39.72 -7.16 -18.56
CA GLY A 120 -38.83 -7.65 -19.60
C GLY A 120 -38.77 -6.78 -20.85
N TRP A 121 -37.56 -6.38 -21.22
CA TRP A 121 -37.19 -5.90 -22.55
C TRP A 121 -36.19 -6.91 -23.14
N MET A 122 -36.66 -8.12 -23.43
CA MET A 122 -35.96 -9.08 -24.29
C MET A 122 -36.79 -9.23 -25.56
N ALA A 123 -36.77 -8.22 -26.40
CA ALA A 123 -37.34 -8.31 -27.76
C ALA A 123 -36.64 -7.39 -28.77
N VAL A 124 -35.96 -6.34 -28.30
CA VAL A 124 -35.31 -5.36 -29.16
C VAL A 124 -34.05 -5.88 -29.90
N PRO A 125 -33.15 -6.72 -29.32
CA PRO A 125 -31.95 -7.13 -30.05
C PRO A 125 -32.23 -8.16 -31.16
N ALA A 126 -33.31 -8.96 -31.05
CA ALA A 126 -33.67 -9.96 -32.06
C ALA A 126 -34.19 -9.33 -33.36
N LEU A 127 -34.95 -8.23 -33.25
CA LEU A 127 -35.47 -7.51 -34.42
C LEU A 127 -34.36 -6.76 -35.16
N ALA A 128 -33.39 -6.21 -34.44
CA ALA A 128 -32.22 -5.54 -35.02
C ALA A 128 -31.31 -6.53 -35.79
N ALA A 129 -31.08 -7.72 -35.25
CA ALA A 129 -30.31 -8.76 -35.93
C ALA A 129 -31.01 -9.26 -37.22
N LEU A 130 -32.34 -9.38 -37.21
CA LEU A 130 -33.12 -9.76 -38.38
C LEU A 130 -33.04 -8.70 -39.50
N LEU A 131 -33.11 -7.42 -39.16
CA LEU A 131 -32.98 -6.32 -40.12
C LEU A 131 -31.58 -6.26 -40.75
N VAL A 132 -30.52 -6.52 -39.97
CA VAL A 132 -29.15 -6.60 -40.48
C VAL A 132 -28.99 -7.79 -41.42
N LEU A 133 -29.58 -8.94 -41.11
CA LEU A 133 -29.54 -10.13 -41.98
C LEU A 133 -30.28 -9.90 -43.30
N ILE A 134 -31.45 -9.25 -43.25
CA ILE A 134 -32.24 -8.89 -44.44
C ILE A 134 -31.46 -7.87 -45.32
N TRP A 135 -30.71 -6.95 -44.71
CA TRP A 135 -29.88 -5.98 -45.45
C TRP A 135 -28.64 -6.62 -46.10
N LEU A 136 -28.07 -7.65 -45.49
CA LEU A 136 -26.89 -8.37 -46.01
C LEU A 136 -27.21 -9.41 -47.10
N LEU A 137 -28.44 -9.95 -47.12
CA LEU A 137 -28.87 -10.99 -48.06
C LEU A 137 -28.69 -10.63 -49.56
N PRO A 138 -29.01 -9.42 -50.05
CA PRO A 138 -28.81 -9.07 -51.45
C PRO A 138 -27.32 -8.90 -51.84
N ARG A 139 -26.41 -8.66 -50.87
CA ARG A 139 -24.96 -8.58 -51.15
C ARG A 139 -24.32 -9.95 -51.34
N LEU A 140 -24.82 -10.98 -50.67
CA LEU A 140 -24.35 -12.35 -50.89
C LEU A 140 -24.83 -12.91 -52.25
N LEU A 141 -26.05 -12.57 -52.67
CA LEU A 141 -26.60 -13.06 -53.95
C LEU A 141 -25.90 -12.49 -55.20
N GLN A 142 -25.23 -11.34 -55.09
CA GLN A 142 -24.43 -10.77 -56.18
C GLN A 142 -23.07 -11.48 -56.38
N SER A 143 -22.64 -12.31 -55.43
CA SER A 143 -21.41 -13.12 -55.56
C SER A 143 -21.61 -14.44 -56.34
N LEU A 144 -22.86 -14.78 -56.67
CA LEU A 144 -23.22 -16.02 -57.38
C LEU A 144 -23.51 -15.82 -58.87
N SER A 145 -23.54 -14.58 -59.37
CA SER A 145 -23.66 -14.28 -60.80
C SER A 145 -22.29 -13.91 -61.38
N GLY A 146 -21.46 -14.92 -61.59
CA GLY A 146 -20.11 -14.77 -62.14
C GLY A 146 -19.55 -16.10 -62.63
N VAL A 147 -20.33 -16.88 -63.37
CA VAL A 147 -19.84 -18.05 -64.14
C VAL A 147 -20.01 -17.74 -65.63
N ALA A 148 -18.91 -17.31 -66.23
CA ALA A 148 -18.52 -17.36 -67.64
C ALA A 148 -17.27 -16.45 -67.69
N GLU A 149 -16.06 -16.89 -67.99
CA GLU A 149 -15.66 -17.61 -69.20
C GLU A 149 -14.22 -18.14 -68.98
N ILE A 150 -13.96 -19.36 -69.43
CA ILE A 150 -12.65 -20.03 -69.38
C ILE A 150 -12.01 -19.90 -70.77
N VAL A 151 -10.79 -19.34 -70.87
CA VAL A 151 -9.81 -19.69 -71.92
C VAL A 151 -8.38 -19.58 -71.34
N PRO A 152 -7.54 -20.62 -71.42
CA PRO A 152 -6.14 -20.57 -71.03
C PRO A 152 -5.23 -20.36 -72.25
N GLU A 153 -4.17 -19.57 -72.12
CA GLU A 153 -3.06 -19.62 -73.09
C GLU A 153 -1.72 -19.68 -72.36
N ILE A 154 -1.03 -20.79 -72.63
CA ILE A 154 0.23 -21.21 -72.07
C ILE A 154 1.29 -20.80 -73.07
N THR A 155 2.35 -20.10 -72.65
CA THR A 155 3.60 -20.12 -73.42
C THR A 155 4.78 -19.83 -72.50
N ALA A 156 5.49 -20.91 -72.16
CA ALA A 156 6.87 -20.84 -71.74
C ALA A 156 7.75 -20.67 -73.00
N THR A 157 8.91 -20.01 -72.89
CA THR A 157 10.23 -20.52 -73.38
C THR A 157 11.34 -19.44 -73.39
N SER A 158 12.48 -19.85 -72.84
CA SER A 158 13.90 -19.51 -73.12
C SER A 158 14.49 -18.12 -72.85
N THR A 159 15.45 -18.11 -71.90
CA THR A 159 16.77 -17.46 -71.98
C THR A 159 17.56 -17.91 -73.24
N PRO A 160 18.55 -17.17 -73.82
CA PRO A 160 19.73 -16.70 -73.06
C PRO A 160 20.51 -15.43 -73.57
N PHE A 161 21.30 -14.84 -72.66
CA PHE A 161 22.73 -14.41 -72.77
C PHE A 161 23.22 -13.26 -73.71
N VAL A 162 24.36 -12.67 -73.27
CA VAL A 162 25.36 -11.77 -73.95
C VAL A 162 25.11 -10.25 -73.86
N ALA A 163 26.03 -9.33 -73.52
CA ALA A 163 27.36 -9.34 -72.88
C ALA A 163 27.85 -7.88 -72.62
N VAL A 164 28.55 -7.71 -71.49
CA VAL A 164 29.83 -6.99 -71.26
C VAL A 164 30.01 -5.53 -71.74
N GLN A 165 30.25 -4.61 -70.77
CA GLN A 165 31.52 -3.86 -70.72
C GLN A 165 31.82 -3.28 -69.31
N GLU A 166 32.87 -3.81 -68.69
CA GLU A 166 33.73 -3.20 -67.64
C GLU A 166 34.91 -2.46 -68.33
N PRO A 167 35.93 -1.81 -67.67
CA PRO A 167 36.24 -1.70 -66.22
C PRO A 167 36.70 -0.29 -65.74
N SER A 168 36.87 -0.08 -64.42
CA SER A 168 38.11 0.47 -63.83
C SER A 168 38.10 0.48 -62.28
N VAL A 169 38.61 -0.61 -61.71
CA VAL A 169 39.53 -0.77 -60.55
C VAL A 169 39.71 0.38 -59.55
N ALA A 170 39.43 0.08 -58.27
CA ALA A 170 40.41 0.17 -57.17
C ALA A 170 39.99 -0.71 -55.98
N THR A 171 40.71 -1.83 -55.83
CA THR A 171 40.67 -2.79 -54.72
C THR A 171 41.71 -2.39 -53.67
N VAL A 172 41.38 -2.40 -52.38
CA VAL A 172 42.24 -3.00 -51.33
C VAL A 172 41.35 -3.64 -50.24
N ALA A 173 41.68 -4.90 -49.94
CA ALA A 173 41.03 -5.83 -49.04
C ALA A 173 41.50 -5.67 -47.57
N PRO A 174 40.92 -6.42 -46.60
CA PRO A 174 40.96 -6.14 -45.16
C PRO A 174 42.09 -6.87 -44.42
N ALA A 175 42.49 -6.37 -43.25
CA ALA A 175 43.41 -7.09 -42.36
C ALA A 175 43.12 -6.84 -40.86
N LEU A 176 42.81 -7.97 -40.20
CA LEU A 176 43.09 -8.43 -38.84
C LEU A 176 43.13 -7.49 -37.61
N ALA A 177 42.50 -8.02 -36.56
CA ALA A 177 42.48 -7.59 -35.15
C ALA A 177 43.88 -7.36 -34.52
N PRO A 178 43.91 -6.71 -33.34
CA PRO A 178 44.23 -7.52 -32.16
C PRO A 178 43.42 -7.20 -30.88
N ALA A 179 43.33 -8.25 -30.05
CA ALA A 179 43.45 -8.32 -28.59
C ALA A 179 42.59 -7.41 -27.68
N VAL A 180 41.78 -8.11 -26.87
CA VAL A 180 41.11 -7.67 -25.64
C VAL A 180 42.10 -7.64 -24.47
N GLU A 181 42.08 -6.56 -23.67
CA GLU A 181 42.41 -6.55 -22.22
C GLU A 181 41.55 -5.49 -21.50
N PRO A 182 41.26 -5.63 -20.17
CA PRO A 182 40.00 -5.18 -19.58
C PRO A 182 40.05 -3.87 -18.75
N ALA A 183 38.85 -3.29 -18.58
CA ALA A 183 38.32 -2.53 -17.44
C ALA A 183 39.06 -1.30 -16.89
N LEU A 184 38.46 -0.12 -17.07
CA LEU A 184 38.43 0.96 -16.05
C LEU A 184 37.07 1.66 -16.07
N LEU A 185 36.39 1.65 -14.92
CA LEU A 185 35.13 2.37 -14.65
C LEU A 185 35.38 3.90 -14.66
N PRO A 186 34.43 4.73 -15.12
CA PRO A 186 34.56 6.18 -14.95
C PRO A 186 34.37 6.57 -13.47
N THR A 187 35.45 7.06 -12.86
CA THR A 187 35.44 7.72 -11.55
C THR A 187 34.55 8.96 -11.59
N ALA A 188 33.47 8.94 -10.82
CA ALA A 188 32.69 10.12 -10.49
C ALA A 188 33.49 11.00 -9.52
N THR A 189 34.07 12.09 -10.02
CA THR A 189 34.72 13.11 -9.20
C THR A 189 33.66 13.97 -8.52
N LEU A 190 33.42 13.76 -7.22
CA LEU A 190 32.64 14.65 -6.36
C LEU A 190 33.42 15.97 -6.11
N PRO A 191 32.79 17.15 -6.22
CA PRO A 191 33.40 18.42 -5.86
C PRO A 191 33.69 18.49 -4.34
N ALA A 192 34.86 19.03 -4.00
CA ALA A 192 35.46 19.03 -2.66
C ALA A 192 34.82 20.00 -1.64
N ASP A 193 33.51 20.25 -1.73
CA ASP A 193 32.81 21.24 -0.88
C ASP A 193 31.78 20.62 0.08
N LEU A 194 31.89 19.30 0.32
CA LEU A 194 31.13 18.57 1.34
C LEU A 194 32.04 17.88 2.37
N VAL A 195 33.28 18.34 2.53
CA VAL A 195 34.06 18.01 3.73
C VAL A 195 33.46 18.81 4.88
N ARG A 196 32.45 18.24 5.53
CA ARG A 196 32.18 18.56 6.94
C ARG A 196 33.50 18.31 7.67
N GLN A 197 34.15 19.39 8.07
CA GLN A 197 35.21 19.34 9.06
C GLN A 197 34.68 18.47 10.23
N PRO A 198 35.50 17.59 10.83
CA PRO A 198 35.11 16.93 12.06
C PRO A 198 34.99 18.04 13.11
N THR A 199 33.80 18.59 13.26
CA THR A 199 33.42 19.36 14.43
C THR A 199 33.64 18.38 15.58
N LYS A 200 34.74 18.64 16.30
CA LYS A 200 35.03 18.20 17.64
C LYS A 200 33.79 17.57 18.27
N ALA A 201 33.82 16.24 18.42
CA ALA A 201 32.84 15.52 19.20
C ALA A 201 32.74 16.23 20.56
N GLU A 202 31.65 16.97 20.76
CA GLU A 202 31.17 17.19 22.11
C GLU A 202 30.94 15.78 22.68
N PRO A 203 31.48 15.48 23.87
CA PRO A 203 31.22 14.19 24.46
C PRO A 203 29.71 14.13 24.74
N LEU A 204 29.00 13.33 23.95
CA LEU A 204 27.74 12.71 24.38
C LEU A 204 28.11 11.63 25.41
N ALA A 205 28.75 12.07 26.50
CA ALA A 205 29.14 11.27 27.65
C ALA A 205 28.83 12.10 28.89
N ALA A 206 27.54 12.36 29.07
CA ALA A 206 26.93 12.28 30.38
C ALA A 206 25.85 11.20 30.26
N ALA A 207 26.28 9.96 30.01
CA ALA A 207 25.59 8.88 30.69
C ALA A 207 25.78 9.22 32.17
N ASP A 208 24.69 9.53 32.86
CA ASP A 208 24.70 9.69 34.30
C ASP A 208 25.30 8.42 34.92
N GLU A 209 26.61 8.44 35.19
CA GLU A 209 27.30 7.51 36.08
C GLU A 209 26.82 7.67 37.54
N ALA A 210 25.76 8.45 37.77
CA ALA A 210 25.13 8.65 39.07
C ALA A 210 24.23 7.48 39.52
N ASN A 211 23.97 6.49 38.66
CA ASN A 211 23.07 5.39 39.01
C ASN A 211 23.78 4.04 39.22
N LEU A 212 24.92 4.05 39.92
CA LEU A 212 25.33 2.93 40.77
C LEU A 212 24.43 2.83 42.03
N GLY A 213 23.13 3.08 41.85
CA GLY A 213 22.13 2.84 42.86
C GLY A 213 22.00 1.33 43.03
N THR A 214 22.07 0.86 44.27
CA THR A 214 21.74 -0.50 44.64
C THR A 214 20.44 -0.91 43.93
N ALA A 215 20.55 -1.85 42.98
CA ALA A 215 19.44 -2.45 42.29
C ALA A 215 18.49 -3.07 43.33
N ALA A 216 17.38 -2.39 43.62
CA ALA A 216 16.36 -2.92 44.51
C ALA A 216 15.56 -3.95 43.70
N GLN A 217 15.54 -5.18 44.19
CA GLN A 217 14.75 -6.25 43.57
C GLN A 217 13.27 -5.88 43.65
N PHE A 218 12.59 -5.83 42.51
CA PHE A 218 11.15 -5.56 42.44
C PHE A 218 10.41 -6.88 42.20
N ASP A 219 9.49 -7.24 43.08
CA ASP A 219 8.70 -8.47 42.93
C ASP A 219 7.57 -8.26 41.92
N LEU A 220 7.94 -8.35 40.64
CA LEU A 220 7.03 -8.26 39.51
C LEU A 220 5.94 -9.33 39.56
N SER A 221 6.28 -10.52 40.04
CA SER A 221 5.38 -11.67 40.04
C SER A 221 4.20 -11.47 40.98
N ALA A 222 4.46 -10.95 42.17
CA ALA A 222 3.42 -10.60 43.14
C ALA A 222 2.49 -9.50 42.61
N TYR A 223 3.05 -8.47 41.96
CA TYR A 223 2.28 -7.37 41.41
C TYR A 223 1.36 -7.80 40.25
N LEU A 224 1.86 -8.62 39.32
CA LEU A 224 1.04 -9.15 38.23
C LEU A 224 -0.08 -10.08 38.74
N ALA A 225 0.19 -10.85 39.80
CA ALA A 225 -0.80 -11.71 40.43
C ALA A 225 -1.93 -10.89 41.09
N GLU A 226 -1.62 -9.76 41.74
CA GLU A 226 -2.64 -8.85 42.31
C GLU A 226 -3.55 -8.27 41.23
N LEU A 227 -3.03 -7.99 40.04
CA LEU A 227 -3.79 -7.52 38.88
C LEU A 227 -4.55 -8.64 38.15
N GLY A 228 -4.47 -9.88 38.62
CA GLY A 228 -5.10 -11.04 37.99
C GLY A 228 -4.57 -11.31 36.57
N ARG A 229 -3.31 -10.96 36.30
CA ARG A 229 -2.66 -11.18 35.01
C ARG A 229 -1.80 -12.45 35.07
N PRO A 230 -1.76 -13.26 33.99
CA PRO A 230 -0.84 -14.38 33.92
C PRO A 230 0.59 -13.85 34.02
N ALA A 231 1.40 -14.44 34.89
CA ALA A 231 2.80 -14.08 35.01
C ALA A 231 3.49 -14.26 33.67
N ALA A 232 4.23 -13.24 33.21
CA ALA A 232 5.18 -13.41 32.12
C ALA A 232 6.28 -14.34 32.64
N ALA A 233 6.16 -15.64 32.34
CA ALA A 233 7.15 -16.62 32.73
C ALA A 233 8.50 -16.17 32.17
N ASP A 234 9.48 -15.98 33.04
CA ASP A 234 10.86 -15.55 32.73
C ASP A 234 11.13 -14.03 32.64
N VAL A 235 10.29 -13.15 33.21
CA VAL A 235 10.61 -11.71 33.33
C VAL A 235 11.01 -11.33 34.76
N ALA A 236 12.20 -10.77 34.91
CA ALA A 236 12.70 -10.16 36.13
C ALA A 236 12.64 -8.64 36.03
N ALA A 237 12.34 -7.98 37.16
CA ALA A 237 12.32 -6.54 37.27
C ALA A 237 13.29 -6.08 38.37
N SER A 238 14.06 -5.05 38.06
CA SER A 238 15.01 -4.43 38.98
C SER A 238 14.85 -2.92 38.94
N MET A 239 14.78 -2.29 40.11
CA MET A 239 14.62 -0.85 40.23
C MET A 239 15.97 -0.20 40.52
N VAL A 240 16.34 0.80 39.72
CA VAL A 240 17.56 1.60 39.88
C VAL A 240 17.16 3.06 39.96
N GLY A 241 17.06 3.60 41.18
CA GLY A 241 16.47 4.92 41.41
C GLY A 241 14.99 4.94 41.03
N SER A 242 14.61 5.82 40.10
CA SER A 242 13.24 5.92 39.55
C SER A 242 13.04 5.17 38.22
N GLN A 243 14.05 4.41 37.76
CA GLN A 243 13.98 3.63 36.52
C GLN A 243 13.78 2.15 36.83
N LEU A 244 12.80 1.54 36.17
CA LEU A 244 12.57 0.09 36.24
C LEU A 244 13.21 -0.60 35.03
N ASN A 245 14.15 -1.50 35.28
CA ASN A 245 14.78 -2.33 34.25
C ASN A 245 14.07 -3.69 34.21
N LEU A 246 13.52 -4.02 33.05
CA LEU A 246 12.89 -5.30 32.74
C LEU A 246 13.87 -6.16 31.93
N VAL A 247 14.17 -7.35 32.45
CA VAL A 247 15.08 -8.31 31.80
C VAL A 247 14.36 -9.65 31.70
N GLY A 248 14.36 -10.26 30.52
CA GLY A 248 13.73 -11.56 30.38
C GLY A 248 13.18 -11.85 29.00
N ARG A 249 12.14 -12.69 28.97
CA ARG A 249 11.46 -13.13 27.74
C ARG A 249 9.96 -12.92 27.84
N THR A 250 9.33 -12.59 26.73
CA THR A 250 7.88 -12.43 26.57
C THR A 250 7.40 -13.24 25.39
N GLU A 251 6.16 -13.74 25.43
CA GLU A 251 5.62 -14.60 24.36
C GLU A 251 5.21 -13.81 23.12
N SER A 252 4.92 -12.52 23.29
CA SER A 252 4.44 -11.66 22.20
C SER A 252 4.85 -10.20 22.39
N PHE A 253 4.93 -9.47 21.27
CA PHE A 253 5.10 -8.03 21.26
C PHE A 253 3.98 -7.34 22.04
N ALA A 254 2.73 -7.78 21.88
CA ALA A 254 1.60 -7.24 22.62
C ALA A 254 1.76 -7.41 24.14
N GLN A 255 2.20 -8.58 24.60
CA GLN A 255 2.47 -8.82 26.03
C GLN A 255 3.60 -7.92 26.55
N ARG A 256 4.66 -7.73 25.76
CA ARG A 256 5.75 -6.81 26.09
C ARG A 256 5.25 -5.36 26.25
N GLN A 257 4.40 -4.88 25.34
CA GLN A 257 3.84 -3.54 25.41
C GLN A 257 2.88 -3.37 26.58
N GLU A 258 2.01 -4.35 26.84
CA GLU A 258 1.12 -4.33 28.01
C GLU A 258 1.93 -4.27 29.31
N LEU A 259 3.00 -5.08 29.42
CA LEU A 259 3.87 -5.06 30.59
C LEU A 259 4.53 -3.69 30.79
N ILE A 260 5.10 -3.10 29.74
CA ILE A 260 5.72 -1.78 29.81
C ILE A 260 4.70 -0.73 30.27
N ALA A 261 3.51 -0.70 29.66
CA ALA A 261 2.45 0.24 30.01
C ALA A 261 1.99 0.09 31.48
N LEU A 262 1.89 -1.16 31.98
CA LEU A 262 1.56 -1.42 33.39
C LEU A 262 2.64 -0.93 34.34
N MET A 263 3.92 -1.06 33.96
CA MET A 263 5.04 -0.59 34.76
C MET A 263 5.14 0.94 34.75
N GLU A 264 4.86 1.59 33.63
CA GLU A 264 4.82 3.06 33.52
C GLU A 264 3.66 3.68 34.30
N ALA A 265 2.56 2.93 34.52
CA ALA A 265 1.44 3.38 35.33
C ALA A 265 1.76 3.43 36.85
N LEU A 266 2.88 2.87 37.30
CA LEU A 266 3.28 2.88 38.70
C LEU A 266 3.77 4.29 39.10
N PRO A 267 3.28 4.87 40.21
CA PRO A 267 3.68 6.21 40.65
C PRO A 267 5.16 6.30 41.08
N GLN A 268 5.83 5.16 41.26
CA GLN A 268 7.23 5.05 41.66
C GLN A 268 8.19 4.92 40.45
N VAL A 269 7.65 4.73 39.24
CA VAL A 269 8.42 4.48 38.02
C VAL A 269 8.27 5.68 37.09
N GLU A 270 9.37 6.41 36.88
CA GLU A 270 9.40 7.53 35.94
C GLU A 270 9.75 7.06 34.52
N ARG A 271 10.55 5.99 34.41
CA ARG A 271 10.97 5.41 33.13
C ARG A 271 11.11 3.90 33.24
N VAL A 272 10.69 3.20 32.18
CA VAL A 272 10.90 1.75 32.04
C VAL A 272 11.96 1.50 30.97
N ASN A 273 12.97 0.70 31.30
CA ASN A 273 13.94 0.18 30.34
C ASN A 273 13.61 -1.28 30.05
N ALA A 274 13.29 -1.59 28.80
CA ALA A 274 12.94 -2.92 28.32
C ALA A 274 13.85 -3.39 27.18
N THR A 275 15.10 -2.88 27.11
CA THR A 275 16.04 -3.25 26.04
C THR A 275 16.43 -4.73 26.10
N ASP A 276 16.58 -5.27 27.32
CA ASP A 276 16.92 -6.68 27.56
C ASP A 276 15.68 -7.58 27.72
N LEU A 277 14.53 -7.10 27.25
CA LEU A 277 13.26 -7.84 27.24
C LEU A 277 12.98 -8.35 25.82
N TYR A 278 13.35 -9.60 25.60
CA TYR A 278 13.27 -10.25 24.29
C TYR A 278 11.89 -10.87 24.04
N ILE A 279 11.50 -10.96 22.78
CA ILE A 279 10.26 -11.61 22.36
C ILE A 279 10.60 -13.02 21.90
N ARG A 280 9.95 -14.03 22.45
CA ARG A 280 10.04 -15.43 22.03
C ARG A 280 8.63 -15.92 21.72
N PRO A 281 8.22 -15.89 20.45
CA PRO A 281 6.94 -16.39 20.01
C PRO A 281 6.70 -17.84 20.43
N PRO A 282 5.45 -18.23 20.73
CA PRO A 282 5.09 -19.63 20.83
C PRO A 282 5.28 -20.32 19.48
N ALA A 283 5.62 -21.60 19.47
CA ALA A 283 5.82 -22.34 18.21
C ALA A 283 4.55 -22.46 17.37
N ALA A 284 3.38 -22.36 18.01
CA ALA A 284 2.09 -22.50 17.35
C ALA A 284 1.07 -21.50 17.90
N TYR A 285 0.19 -21.01 17.03
CA TYR A 285 -0.92 -20.12 17.39
C TYR A 285 -2.23 -20.62 16.79
N THR A 286 -3.29 -20.63 17.59
CA THR A 286 -4.63 -21.00 17.12
C THR A 286 -5.40 -19.75 16.75
N VAL A 287 -5.75 -19.65 15.47
CA VAL A 287 -6.47 -18.52 14.88
C VAL A 287 -7.83 -18.34 15.56
N ARG A 288 -8.12 -17.13 16.03
CA ARG A 288 -9.38 -16.75 16.66
C ARG A 288 -10.27 -16.02 15.66
N SER A 289 -11.53 -15.82 16.04
CA SER A 289 -12.49 -15.10 15.22
C SER A 289 -12.08 -13.62 15.09
N GLY A 290 -11.97 -13.13 13.86
CA GLY A 290 -11.55 -11.75 13.57
C GLY A 290 -10.05 -11.58 13.37
N ASP A 291 -9.25 -12.62 13.59
CA ASP A 291 -7.82 -12.58 13.34
C ASP A 291 -7.52 -12.55 11.83
N THR A 292 -6.48 -11.79 11.49
CA THR A 292 -5.88 -11.77 10.16
C THR A 292 -4.41 -12.13 10.28
N LEU A 293 -3.77 -12.56 9.19
CA LEU A 293 -2.34 -12.90 9.24
C LEU A 293 -1.53 -11.68 9.67
N TRP A 294 -1.99 -10.51 9.23
CA TRP A 294 -1.43 -9.23 9.62
C TRP A 294 -1.55 -8.98 11.13
N SER A 295 -2.74 -9.11 11.71
CA SER A 295 -2.94 -8.84 13.14
C SER A 295 -2.19 -9.83 14.02
N ILE A 296 -2.21 -11.12 13.67
CA ILE A 296 -1.46 -12.18 14.37
C ILE A 296 0.04 -11.86 14.32
N THR A 297 0.58 -11.55 13.14
CA THR A 297 2.01 -11.25 12.98
C THR A 297 2.40 -10.01 13.79
N TYR A 298 1.59 -8.95 13.73
CA TYR A 298 1.86 -7.72 14.48
C TYR A 298 1.77 -7.93 16.00
N GLU A 299 0.77 -8.67 16.47
CA GLU A 299 0.58 -8.94 17.90
C GLU A 299 1.72 -9.78 18.48
N ILE A 300 2.21 -10.76 17.72
CA ILE A 300 3.28 -11.67 18.17
C ILE A 300 4.67 -11.05 17.99
N TYR A 301 4.99 -10.55 16.79
CA TYR A 301 6.36 -10.12 16.46
C TYR A 301 6.54 -8.60 16.55
N GLY A 302 5.47 -7.81 16.43
CA GLY A 302 5.55 -6.36 16.25
C GLY A 302 6.04 -5.91 14.87
N ASP A 303 6.56 -6.85 14.05
CA ASP A 303 7.10 -6.59 12.72
C ASP A 303 6.26 -7.29 11.65
N VAL A 304 5.54 -6.48 10.86
CA VAL A 304 4.69 -6.94 9.77
C VAL A 304 5.50 -7.50 8.60
N ALA A 305 6.79 -7.15 8.45
CA ALA A 305 7.63 -7.70 7.38
C ALA A 305 7.78 -9.23 7.50
N ARG A 306 7.68 -9.77 8.72
CA ARG A 306 7.69 -11.21 9.02
C ARG A 306 6.46 -11.97 8.53
N MET A 307 5.43 -11.28 8.03
CA MET A 307 4.21 -11.94 7.56
C MET A 307 4.49 -12.93 6.43
N GLU A 308 5.50 -12.66 5.59
CA GLU A 308 5.95 -13.59 4.55
C GLU A 308 6.61 -14.84 5.15
N ASP A 309 7.42 -14.70 6.19
CA ASP A 309 8.05 -15.82 6.91
C ASP A 309 6.98 -16.73 7.53
N VAL A 310 5.99 -16.14 8.22
CA VAL A 310 4.86 -16.85 8.81
C VAL A 310 4.03 -17.55 7.73
N TYR A 311 3.75 -16.88 6.61
CA TYR A 311 3.02 -17.49 5.50
C TYR A 311 3.79 -18.67 4.90
N ASN A 312 5.10 -18.51 4.69
CA ASN A 312 5.97 -19.54 4.13
C ASN A 312 6.03 -20.78 5.02
N ALA A 313 6.08 -20.60 6.34
CA ALA A 313 6.01 -21.70 7.31
C ALA A 313 4.69 -22.48 7.27
N ASN A 314 3.61 -21.88 6.73
CA ASN A 314 2.26 -22.45 6.71
C ASN A 314 1.74 -22.77 5.30
N ARG A 315 2.58 -22.73 4.26
CA ARG A 315 2.17 -22.97 2.85
C ARG A 315 1.46 -24.29 2.59
N ALA A 316 1.75 -25.32 3.40
CA ALA A 316 1.08 -26.61 3.29
C ALA A 316 -0.40 -26.54 3.69
N SER A 317 -0.76 -25.61 4.58
CA SER A 317 -2.11 -25.46 5.14
C SER A 317 -2.81 -24.18 4.67
N MET A 318 -2.08 -23.22 4.11
CA MET A 318 -2.59 -21.94 3.62
C MET A 318 -2.27 -21.75 2.13
N ALA A 319 -3.31 -21.65 1.31
CA ALA A 319 -3.18 -21.38 -0.13
C ALA A 319 -2.89 -19.90 -0.43
N SER A 320 -3.33 -18.99 0.46
CA SER A 320 -3.04 -17.56 0.37
C SER A 320 -2.98 -16.93 1.77
N PRO A 321 -2.36 -15.75 1.94
CA PRO A 321 -2.33 -15.04 3.22
C PRO A 321 -3.72 -14.71 3.78
N GLU A 322 -4.72 -14.60 2.90
CA GLU A 322 -6.12 -14.32 3.27
C GLU A 322 -6.92 -15.59 3.56
N SER A 323 -6.39 -16.80 3.31
CA SER A 323 -7.11 -18.07 3.50
C SER A 323 -7.14 -18.57 4.95
N LEU A 324 -7.11 -17.66 5.93
CA LEU A 324 -7.15 -18.00 7.34
C LEU A 324 -8.54 -18.47 7.75
N THR A 325 -8.60 -19.55 8.52
CA THR A 325 -9.85 -20.08 9.09
C THR A 325 -9.74 -20.12 10.60
N VAL A 326 -10.82 -19.76 11.30
CA VAL A 326 -10.89 -19.81 12.76
C VAL A 326 -10.66 -21.25 13.24
N GLY A 327 -9.83 -21.41 14.28
CA GLY A 327 -9.41 -22.70 14.81
C GLY A 327 -8.23 -23.34 14.08
N MET A 328 -7.75 -22.74 12.99
CA MET A 328 -6.53 -23.21 12.32
C MET A 328 -5.31 -22.98 13.22
N VAL A 329 -4.40 -23.96 13.27
CA VAL A 329 -3.13 -23.84 13.98
C VAL A 329 -2.06 -23.37 13.00
N LEU A 330 -1.47 -22.22 13.28
CA LEU A 330 -0.36 -21.64 12.53
C LEU A 330 0.96 -21.98 13.21
N ASN A 331 1.92 -22.45 12.42
CA ASN A 331 3.31 -22.56 12.84
C ASN A 331 3.98 -21.19 12.79
N LEU A 332 4.61 -20.80 13.89
CA LEU A 332 5.24 -19.50 14.04
C LEU A 332 6.76 -19.67 14.10
N PRO A 333 7.52 -19.02 13.19
CA PRO A 333 8.98 -19.02 13.26
C PRO A 333 9.51 -18.34 14.54
N PRO A 334 10.71 -18.74 15.02
CA PRO A 334 11.32 -18.07 16.16
C PRO A 334 11.70 -16.61 15.83
N TYR A 335 11.68 -15.76 16.86
CA TYR A 335 12.19 -14.39 16.84
C TYR A 335 13.46 -14.36 17.70
N GLU A 336 14.58 -13.95 17.10
CA GLU A 336 15.89 -13.83 17.76
C GLU A 336 16.17 -12.38 18.16
#